data_AF-A0A2V9GFH5-F1
#
_entry.id   AF-A0A2V9GFH5-F1
#
_cell.length_a   1.000
_cell.length_b   1.000
_cell.length_c   1.000
_cell.angle_alpha   90.00
_cell.angle_beta   90.00
_cell.angle_gamma   90.00
#
_symmetry.space_group_name_H-M   'P 1'
#
loop_
_entity.id
_entity.type
_entity.pdbx_description
1 polymer ?
#
loop_
_entity_poly.entity_id
_entity_poly.type
_entity_poly.pdbx_seq_one_letter_code
_entity_poly.pdbx_strand_id
1 'polypeptide(L)'
;MYKRIVVLGIMGLTFVLGANYLLVYTLNQQVVRERERQDNVYWKTFNAIEQFGEHPNTSSEQKAKAALHEARQGGLSKNRARILQNYFEDLERCYQGERESCKKANGDMNEAILAPKASLKVGGPR
;
A
#
# COMPACT_ATOMS: atom_id res chain seq x y z
N MET A 1 -40.38 -35.89 18.55
CA MET A 1 -40.21 -34.96 17.42
C MET A 1 -39.33 -33.76 17.74
N TYR A 2 -39.50 -33.07 18.88
CA TYR A 2 -38.72 -31.87 19.27
C TYR A 2 -37.19 -32.03 19.22
N LYS A 3 -36.66 -33.16 19.72
CA LYS A 3 -35.22 -33.47 19.73
C LYS A 3 -34.57 -33.46 18.34
N ARG A 4 -35.32 -33.83 17.29
CA ARG A 4 -34.82 -33.82 15.90
C ARG A 4 -34.82 -32.42 15.28
N ILE A 5 -35.79 -31.58 15.64
CA ILE A 5 -35.87 -30.18 15.19
C ILE A 5 -34.71 -29.37 15.80
N VAL A 6 -34.42 -29.59 17.08
CA VAL A 6 -33.29 -28.93 17.78
C VAL A 6 -31.95 -29.33 17.15
N VAL A 7 -31.75 -30.61 16.84
CA VAL A 7 -30.50 -31.08 16.20
C VAL A 7 -30.33 -30.52 14.78
N LEU A 8 -31.41 -30.45 13.99
CA LEU A 8 -31.38 -29.84 12.66
C LEU A 8 -31.12 -28.33 12.72
N GLY A 9 -31.68 -27.65 13.72
CA GLY A 9 -31.42 -26.22 13.98
C GLY A 9 -29.97 -25.95 14.35
N ILE A 10 -29.37 -26.75 15.23
CA ILE A 10 -27.96 -26.62 15.63
C ILE A 10 -27.05 -26.90 14.43
N MET A 11 -27.30 -27.97 13.66
CA MET A 11 -26.51 -28.27 12.46
C MET A 11 -26.58 -27.15 11.43
N GLY A 12 -27.77 -26.62 11.15
CA GLY A 12 -27.94 -25.47 10.25
C GLY A 12 -27.18 -24.23 10.73
N LEU A 13 -27.25 -23.94 12.02
CA LEU A 13 -26.53 -22.80 12.61
C LEU A 13 -25.01 -22.96 12.50
N THR A 14 -24.48 -24.14 12.82
CA THR A 14 -23.04 -24.43 12.70
C THR A 14 -22.57 -24.39 11.24
N PHE A 15 -23.40 -24.82 10.29
CA PHE A 15 -23.07 -24.76 8.87
C PHE A 15 -23.01 -23.31 8.37
N VAL A 16 -23.97 -22.48 8.73
CA VAL A 16 -23.98 -21.05 8.36
C VAL A 16 -22.80 -20.30 9.00
N LEU A 17 -22.48 -20.58 10.27
CA LEU A 17 -21.33 -19.99 10.94
C LEU A 17 -20.00 -20.43 10.32
N GLY A 18 -19.84 -21.73 10.02
CA GLY A 18 -18.65 -22.27 9.37
C GLY A 18 -18.44 -21.73 7.96
N ALA A 19 -19.52 -21.62 7.17
CA ALA A 19 -19.47 -21.04 5.83
C ALA A 19 -19.09 -19.55 5.87
N ASN A 20 -19.69 -18.75 6.78
CA ASN A 20 -19.32 -17.35 6.96
C ASN A 20 -17.87 -17.20 7.40
N TYR A 21 -17.40 -18.05 8.33
CA TYR A 21 -16.02 -18.02 8.79
C TYR A 21 -15.03 -18.29 7.66
N LEU A 22 -15.28 -19.32 6.84
CA LEU A 22 -14.43 -19.63 5.66
C LEU A 22 -14.43 -18.50 4.62
N LEU A 23 -15.58 -17.87 4.39
CA LEU A 23 -15.71 -16.77 3.45
C LEU A 23 -14.94 -15.53 3.91
N VAL A 24 -15.09 -15.14 5.18
CA VAL A 24 -14.33 -14.04 5.78
C VAL A 24 -12.83 -14.34 5.81
N TYR A 25 -12.45 -15.57 6.14
CA TYR A 25 -11.05 -15.97 6.19
C TYR A 25 -10.36 -15.89 4.83
N THR A 26 -11.01 -16.40 3.77
CA THR A 26 -10.47 -16.37 2.41
C THR A 26 -10.39 -14.94 1.86
N LEU A 27 -11.39 -14.11 2.13
CA LEU A 27 -11.35 -12.66 1.82
C LEU A 27 -10.18 -11.98 2.52
N ASN A 28 -9.98 -12.22 3.81
CA ASN A 28 -8.89 -11.62 4.56
C ASN A 28 -7.52 -12.04 3.99
N GLN A 29 -7.35 -13.31 3.63
CA GLN A 29 -6.11 -13.79 2.98
C GLN A 29 -5.85 -13.16 1.61
N GLN A 30 -6.90 -12.88 0.83
CA GLN A 30 -6.73 -12.18 -0.46
C GLN A 30 -6.35 -10.72 -0.25
N VAL A 31 -7.01 -10.03 0.69
CA VAL A 31 -6.70 -8.63 1.03
C VAL A 31 -5.27 -8.48 1.58
N VAL A 32 -4.81 -9.40 2.42
CA VAL A 32 -3.45 -9.40 2.95
C VAL A 32 -2.43 -9.58 1.83
N ARG A 33 -2.60 -10.58 0.96
CA ARG A 33 -1.68 -10.82 -0.17
C ARG A 33 -1.62 -9.66 -1.15
N GLU A 34 -2.76 -9.07 -1.48
CA GLU A 34 -2.79 -7.92 -2.38
C GLU A 34 -2.16 -6.69 -1.73
N ARG A 35 -2.33 -6.51 -0.42
CA ARG A 35 -1.64 -5.46 0.33
C ARG A 35 -0.13 -5.68 0.35
N GLU A 36 0.35 -6.88 0.66
CA GLU A 36 1.78 -7.18 0.65
C GLU A 36 2.40 -6.94 -0.72
N ARG A 37 1.69 -7.31 -1.79
CA ARG A 37 2.10 -7.00 -3.17
C ARG A 37 2.21 -5.49 -3.40
N GLN A 38 1.20 -4.72 -3.02
CA GLN A 38 1.24 -3.26 -3.17
C GLN A 38 2.28 -2.59 -2.28
N ASP A 39 2.49 -3.08 -1.06
CA ASP A 39 3.50 -2.57 -0.13
C ASP A 39 4.92 -2.86 -0.66
N ASN A 40 5.15 -4.05 -1.23
CA ASN A 40 6.43 -4.38 -1.84
C ASN A 40 6.75 -3.48 -3.04
N VAL A 41 5.80 -3.30 -3.96
CA VAL A 41 5.96 -2.37 -5.09
C VAL A 41 6.19 -0.94 -4.59
N TYR A 42 5.44 -0.51 -3.57
CA TYR A 42 5.60 0.81 -2.95
C TYR A 42 7.01 1.03 -2.41
N TRP A 43 7.50 0.11 -1.58
CA TRP A 43 8.82 0.23 -0.94
C TRP A 43 9.96 0.13 -1.95
N LYS A 44 9.84 -0.72 -2.98
CA LYS A 44 10.81 -0.80 -4.07
C LYS A 44 10.94 0.56 -4.77
N THR A 45 9.83 1.21 -5.06
CA THR A 45 9.82 2.53 -5.71
C THR A 45 10.29 3.64 -4.79
N PHE A 46 9.88 3.63 -3.52
CA PHE A 46 10.36 4.58 -2.52
C PHE A 46 11.89 4.53 -2.40
N ASN A 47 12.48 3.34 -2.26
CA ASN A 47 13.93 3.18 -2.14
C ASN A 47 14.68 3.64 -3.41
N ALA A 48 14.09 3.48 -4.60
CA ALA A 48 14.68 4.02 -5.83
C ALA A 48 14.69 5.56 -5.84
N ILE A 49 13.64 6.21 -5.32
CA ILE A 49 13.56 7.67 -5.18
C ILE A 49 14.52 8.15 -4.09
N GLU A 50 14.61 7.43 -2.98
CA GLU A 50 15.55 7.73 -1.89
C GLU A 50 17.01 7.65 -2.37
N GLN A 51 17.37 6.66 -3.18
CA GLN A 51 18.70 6.58 -3.81
C GLN A 51 19.02 7.80 -4.69
N PHE A 52 18.03 8.36 -5.38
CA PHE A 52 18.21 9.64 -6.09
C PHE A 52 18.35 10.81 -5.11
N GLY A 53 17.59 10.79 -4.02
CA GLY A 53 17.71 11.74 -2.92
C GLY A 53 19.08 11.71 -2.21
N GLU A 54 19.77 10.58 -2.14
CA GLU A 54 21.12 10.51 -1.54
C GLU A 54 22.22 10.86 -2.55
N HIS A 55 22.08 10.36 -3.79
CA HIS A 55 23.07 10.49 -4.84
C HIS A 55 22.40 10.99 -6.12
N PRO A 56 22.18 12.31 -6.25
CA PRO A 56 21.49 12.88 -7.41
C PRO A 56 22.40 12.80 -8.64
N ASN A 57 22.16 11.79 -9.47
CA ASN A 57 22.82 11.62 -10.75
C ASN A 57 21.83 11.09 -11.79
N THR A 58 22.19 11.17 -13.07
CA THR A 58 21.28 10.80 -14.16
C THR A 58 20.85 9.33 -14.10
N SER A 59 21.70 8.45 -13.56
CA SER A 59 21.38 7.02 -13.42
C SER A 59 20.33 6.77 -12.33
N SER A 60 20.49 7.38 -11.16
CA SER A 60 19.54 7.27 -10.04
C SER A 60 18.20 7.94 -10.38
N GLU A 61 18.24 9.07 -11.10
CA GLU A 61 17.05 9.75 -11.62
C GLU A 61 16.25 8.86 -12.58
N GLN A 62 16.92 8.27 -13.58
CA GLN A 62 16.28 7.34 -14.53
C GLN A 62 15.72 6.11 -13.81
N LYS A 63 16.43 5.59 -12.81
CA LYS A 63 15.98 4.45 -12.00
C LYS A 63 14.73 4.78 -11.18
N ALA A 64 14.67 5.98 -10.58
CA ALA A 64 13.48 6.46 -9.87
C ALA A 64 12.29 6.65 -10.81
N LYS A 65 12.48 7.26 -11.99
CA LYS A 65 11.46 7.40 -13.03
C LYS A 65 10.94 6.06 -13.53
N ALA A 66 11.83 5.11 -13.79
CA ALA A 66 11.47 3.75 -14.19
C ALA A 66 10.67 3.04 -13.09
N ALA A 67 11.10 3.11 -11.83
CA ALA A 67 10.40 2.50 -10.71
C ALA A 67 9.02 3.12 -10.45
N LEU A 68 8.84 4.42 -10.67
CA LEU A 68 7.54 5.09 -10.64
C LEU A 68 6.62 4.62 -11.77
N HIS A 69 7.17 4.44 -12.97
CA HIS A 69 6.41 3.92 -14.10
C HIS A 69 5.98 2.47 -13.89
N GLU A 70 6.91 1.61 -13.45
CA GLU A 70 6.65 0.23 -13.06
C GLU A 70 5.59 0.15 -11.96
N ALA A 71 5.65 1.01 -10.94
CA ALA A 71 4.65 1.02 -9.87
C ALA A 71 3.25 1.37 -10.36
N ARG A 72 3.12 2.36 -11.25
CA ARG A 72 1.82 2.71 -11.86
C ARG A 72 1.25 1.58 -12.70
N GLN A 73 2.09 0.90 -13.48
CA GLN A 73 1.66 -0.24 -14.29
C GLN A 73 1.37 -1.48 -13.44
N GLY A 74 2.13 -1.67 -12.36
CA GLY A 74 2.08 -2.83 -11.46
C GLY A 74 0.91 -2.84 -10.48
N GLY A 75 -0.06 -1.94 -10.63
CA GLY A 75 -1.28 -1.91 -9.81
C GLY A 75 -1.13 -1.17 -8.48
N LEU A 76 -0.10 -0.31 -8.31
CA LEU A 76 -0.02 0.54 -7.14
C LEU A 76 -1.23 1.49 -7.10
N SER A 77 -1.87 1.61 -5.94
CA SER A 77 -3.04 2.48 -5.80
C SER A 77 -2.71 3.93 -6.20
N LYS A 78 -3.66 4.60 -6.87
CA LYS A 78 -3.49 5.98 -7.38
C LYS A 78 -2.98 6.95 -6.32
N ASN A 79 -3.44 6.80 -5.08
CA ASN A 79 -3.03 7.67 -3.98
C ASN A 79 -1.55 7.45 -3.62
N ARG A 80 -1.13 6.19 -3.47
CA ARG A 80 0.27 5.85 -3.17
C ARG A 80 1.22 6.26 -4.30
N ALA A 81 0.81 6.04 -5.55
CA ALA A 81 1.57 6.47 -6.71
C ALA A 81 1.73 8.01 -6.76
N ARG A 82 0.70 8.76 -6.38
CA ARG A 82 0.75 10.23 -6.29
C ARG A 82 1.71 10.71 -5.21
N ILE A 83 1.68 10.10 -4.02
CA ILE A 83 2.59 10.45 -2.91
C ILE A 83 4.05 10.26 -3.34
N LEU A 84 4.39 9.11 -3.94
CA LEU A 84 5.74 8.84 -4.43
C LEU A 84 6.15 9.78 -5.57
N GLN A 85 5.20 10.13 -6.45
CA GLN A 85 5.47 11.08 -7.53
C GLN A 85 5.76 12.48 -6.99
N ASN A 86 4.94 12.99 -6.06
CA ASN A 86 5.15 14.31 -5.47
C ASN A 86 6.52 14.39 -4.78
N TYR A 87 6.87 13.36 -4.01
CA TYR A 87 8.18 13.26 -3.37
C TYR A 87 9.33 13.34 -4.39
N PHE A 88 9.25 12.59 -5.49
CA PHE A 88 10.26 12.63 -6.54
C PHE A 88 10.34 13.99 -7.25
N GLU A 89 9.20 14.59 -7.61
CA GLU A 89 9.16 15.90 -8.27
C GLU A 89 9.71 17.02 -7.38
N ASP A 90 9.40 17.00 -6.08
CA ASP A 90 9.91 17.99 -5.14
C ASP A 90 11.41 17.79 -4.86
N LEU A 91 11.92 16.54 -4.90
CA LEU A 91 13.35 16.26 -4.90
C LEU A 91 14.05 16.80 -6.15
N GLU A 92 13.49 16.57 -7.35
CA GLU A 92 14.03 17.12 -8.60
C GLU A 92 14.09 18.66 -8.53
N ARG A 93 13.02 19.32 -8.09
CA ARG A 93 12.99 20.79 -7.94
C ARG A 93 13.96 21.30 -6.88
N CYS A 94 14.11 20.59 -5.77
CA CYS A 94 15.12 20.89 -4.76
C CYS A 94 16.53 20.90 -5.38
N TYR A 95 16.87 19.88 -6.17
CA TYR A 95 18.16 19.78 -6.84
C TYR A 95 18.36 20.80 -7.97
N GLN A 96 17.28 21.31 -8.56
CA GLN A 96 17.32 22.42 -9.51
C GLN A 96 17.50 23.80 -8.84
N GLY A 97 17.56 23.86 -7.50
CA GLY A 97 17.86 25.08 -6.73
C GLY A 97 16.65 25.74 -6.07
N GLU A 98 15.46 25.12 -6.11
CA GLU A 98 14.28 25.64 -5.41
C GLU A 98 14.32 25.28 -3.92
N ARG A 99 14.74 26.25 -3.10
CA ARG A 99 14.91 26.07 -1.65
C ARG A 99 13.62 25.63 -0.91
N GLU A 100 12.47 26.14 -1.31
CA GLU A 100 11.16 25.75 -0.74
C GLU A 100 10.81 24.29 -1.08
N SER A 101 11.20 23.83 -2.27
CA SER A 101 10.99 22.46 -2.73
C SER A 101 11.81 21.45 -1.93
N CYS A 102 12.99 21.82 -1.39
CA CYS A 102 13.75 20.97 -0.46
C CYS A 102 13.03 20.74 0.87
N LYS A 103 12.40 21.79 1.42
CA LYS A 103 11.61 21.68 2.64
C LYS A 103 10.37 20.83 2.41
N LYS A 104 9.76 20.97 1.23
CA LYS A 104 8.58 20.22 0.81
C LYS A 104 8.89 18.75 0.55
N ALA A 105 10.00 18.44 -0.13
CA ALA A 105 10.51 17.09 -0.31
C ALA A 105 10.68 16.33 1.01
N ASN A 106 11.16 17.01 2.06
CA ASN A 106 11.31 16.39 3.38
C ASN A 106 9.95 16.10 4.05
N GLY A 107 8.94 16.95 3.81
CA GLY A 107 7.56 16.69 4.23
C GLY A 107 6.93 15.52 3.48
N ASP A 108 7.10 15.50 2.15
CA ASP A 108 6.58 14.47 1.27
C ASP A 108 7.27 13.11 1.52
N MET A 109 8.55 13.10 1.91
CA MET A 109 9.24 11.89 2.38
C MET A 109 8.56 11.29 3.62
N ASN A 110 8.25 12.14 4.61
CA ASN A 110 7.56 11.68 5.82
C ASN A 110 6.13 11.20 5.51
N GLU A 111 5.43 11.87 4.60
CA GLU A 111 4.12 11.40 4.12
C GLU A 111 4.25 10.03 3.40
N ALA A 112 5.28 9.85 2.58
CA ALA A 112 5.56 8.59 1.90
C ALA A 112 5.84 7.44 2.88
N ILE A 113 6.63 7.67 3.92
CA ILE A 113 6.90 6.67 4.97
C ILE A 113 5.61 6.27 5.72
N LEU A 114 4.66 7.19 5.87
CA LEU A 114 3.41 6.97 6.61
C LEU A 114 2.28 6.40 5.76
N ALA A 115 2.30 6.54 4.44
CA ALA A 115 1.23 6.13 3.53
C ALA A 115 0.86 4.62 3.61
N PRO A 116 1.84 3.69 3.69
CA PRO A 116 1.54 2.27 3.91
C PRO A 116 0.84 2.03 5.26
N LYS A 117 1.24 2.78 6.30
CA LYS A 117 0.70 2.65 7.67
C LYS A 117 -0.70 3.20 7.81
N ALA A 118 -1.03 4.29 7.13
CA ALA A 118 -2.39 4.86 7.12
C ALA A 118 -3.42 3.88 6.52
N SER A 119 -2.98 3.03 5.59
CA SER A 119 -3.83 2.00 4.97
C SER A 119 -4.23 0.90 5.96
N LEU A 120 -3.47 0.66 7.05
CA LEU A 120 -3.76 -0.37 8.06
C LEU A 120 -5.02 -0.08 8.89
N LYS A 121 -5.42 1.19 9.05
CA LYS A 121 -6.53 1.56 9.96
C LYS A 121 -7.94 1.25 9.44
N VAL A 122 -8.10 0.85 8.18
CA VAL A 122 -9.42 0.65 7.55
C VAL A 122 -9.96 -0.79 7.73
N GLY A 123 -9.16 -1.72 8.27
CA GLY A 123 -9.51 -3.15 8.37
C GLY A 123 -9.63 -3.73 9.78
N GLY A 124 -9.72 -2.89 10.82
CA GLY A 124 -9.98 -3.37 12.19
C GLY A 124 -11.48 -3.63 12.39
N PRO A 125 -11.89 -4.80 12.93
CA PRO A 125 -13.30 -5.03 13.24
C PRO A 125 -13.74 -4.00 14.29
N ARG A 126 -14.79 -3.23 13.98
CA ARG A 126 -15.60 -2.54 14.98
C ARG A 126 -16.47 -3.54 15.70
#